data_AF-A0A958E6W4-F1
#
_entry.id   AF-A0A958E6W4-F1
#
_cell.length_a   1.000
_cell.length_b   1.000
_cell.length_c   1.000
_cell.angle_alpha   90.00
_cell.angle_beta   90.00
_cell.angle_gamma   90.00
#
_symmetry.space_group_name_H-M   'P 1'
#
loop_
_entity.id
_entity.type
_entity.pdbx_description
1 polymer ?
#
loop_
_entity_poly.entity_id
_entity_poly.type
_entity_poly.pdbx_seq_one_letter_code
_entity_poly.pdbx_strand_id
1 'polypeptide(L)'
;YAMEAAAEFGKPFVVLDRPNPITGSLVEGNILDTAFATFVGRFPMPVRHGMTVGELAKMFNGEGWLGDGLYADLTIIPMKNWKRNMWFDETGQRFIKPSPNMPSLLAETTYPGTCLIEGTNFSEGRGTPTPFEHIGAPWVNGKELADKLNALKLRGVTFVDTTFTPIPIPGAATNPKLRDRECGAVRLNVTDRNAFQPYRTGIHIINAIYQLYSDSLEFRVAHFDRLCGTDKIRLAIQNGEDMNKLIDSWQDDLENFLVVRQKYLIYE
;
A
#
# COMPACT_ATOMS: atom_id res chain seq x y z
N TYR A 1 -1.19 5.50 19.29
CA TYR A 1 -0.77 4.45 20.24
C TYR A 1 0.50 4.80 21.01
N ALA A 2 1.74 4.51 20.57
CA ALA A 2 2.91 4.76 21.43
C ALA A 2 3.10 6.26 21.78
N MET A 3 2.94 7.14 20.79
CA MET A 3 3.00 8.60 20.99
C MET A 3 1.81 9.16 21.79
N GLU A 4 0.63 8.58 21.62
CA GLU A 4 -0.60 8.88 22.38
C GLU A 4 -0.41 8.53 23.87
N ALA A 5 0.04 7.30 24.17
CA ALA A 5 0.37 6.89 25.53
C ALA A 5 1.48 7.76 26.14
N ALA A 6 2.50 8.14 25.36
CA ALA A 6 3.52 9.06 25.87
C ALA A 6 2.91 10.40 26.30
N ALA A 7 1.97 10.95 25.52
CA ALA A 7 1.24 12.17 25.88
C ALA A 7 0.38 11.98 27.15
N GLU A 8 -0.36 10.88 27.25
CA GLU A 8 -1.20 10.56 28.43
C GLU A 8 -0.40 10.49 29.73
N PHE A 9 0.80 9.92 29.67
CA PHE A 9 1.66 9.72 30.85
C PHE A 9 2.73 10.80 31.03
N GLY A 10 2.66 11.91 30.28
CA GLY A 10 3.62 13.01 30.36
C GLY A 10 5.07 12.56 30.11
N LYS A 11 5.27 11.64 29.16
CA LYS A 11 6.59 11.13 28.77
C LYS A 11 7.06 11.79 27.47
N PRO A 12 8.35 12.18 27.40
CA PRO A 12 8.96 12.58 26.14
C PRO A 12 8.90 11.45 25.10
N PHE A 13 8.64 11.80 23.85
CA PHE A 13 8.63 10.87 22.72
C PHE A 13 9.68 11.30 21.70
N VAL A 14 10.69 10.44 21.48
CA VAL A 14 11.79 10.74 20.56
C VAL A 14 11.71 9.84 19.34
N VAL A 15 11.71 10.43 18.15
CA VAL A 15 11.75 9.70 16.87
C VAL A 15 13.13 9.86 16.25
N LEU A 16 13.82 8.73 16.09
CA LEU A 16 15.01 8.64 15.23
C LEU A 16 14.53 8.39 13.81
N ASP A 17 14.51 9.45 13.00
CA ASP A 17 13.84 9.39 11.70
C ASP A 17 14.57 8.48 10.71
N ARG A 18 13.83 7.97 9.71
CA ARG A 18 14.31 6.99 8.73
C ARG A 18 13.75 7.28 7.33
N PRO A 19 14.44 6.83 6.26
CA PRO A 19 13.97 7.01 4.90
C PRO A 19 12.58 6.40 4.71
N ASN A 20 11.70 7.09 3.97
CA ASN A 20 10.58 6.41 3.35
C ASN A 20 11.13 5.58 2.18
N PRO A 21 11.00 4.25 2.19
CA PRO A 21 11.76 3.41 1.26
C PRO A 21 11.24 3.50 -0.18
N ILE A 22 9.96 3.85 -0.35
CA ILE A 22 9.29 4.03 -1.65
C ILE A 22 9.11 5.51 -1.99
N THR A 23 10.15 6.30 -1.71
CA THR A 23 10.27 7.77 -1.91
C THR A 23 9.30 8.63 -1.08
N GLY A 24 9.75 9.83 -0.71
CA GLY A 24 8.93 10.89 -0.12
C GLY A 24 8.25 11.82 -1.15
N SER A 25 8.55 11.65 -2.44
CA SER A 25 8.06 12.59 -3.47
C SER A 25 6.67 12.24 -3.98
N LEU A 26 6.29 10.96 -3.92
CA LEU A 26 5.05 10.46 -4.52
C LEU A 26 3.98 10.27 -3.46
N VAL A 27 2.75 10.69 -3.80
CA VAL A 27 1.55 10.50 -2.97
C VAL A 27 0.47 9.87 -3.84
N GLU A 28 -0.26 8.91 -3.29
CA GLU A 28 -1.24 8.15 -4.05
C GLU A 28 -2.31 7.51 -3.17
N GLY A 29 -3.55 7.52 -3.66
CA GLY A 29 -4.72 6.87 -3.07
C GLY A 29 -5.74 7.86 -2.54
N ASN A 30 -6.97 7.37 -2.33
CA ASN A 30 -8.00 8.14 -1.65
C ASN A 30 -7.60 8.42 -0.20
N ILE A 31 -8.14 9.50 0.35
CA ILE A 31 -8.04 9.75 1.79
C ILE A 31 -8.90 8.72 2.53
N LEU A 32 -8.35 8.15 3.61
CA LEU A 32 -9.09 7.25 4.47
C LEU A 32 -10.30 7.97 5.09
N ASP A 33 -11.49 7.42 4.86
CA ASP A 33 -12.68 7.79 5.61
C ASP A 33 -12.56 7.19 7.02
N THR A 34 -12.58 8.05 8.03
CA THR A 34 -12.41 7.66 9.43
C THR A 34 -13.51 6.71 9.94
N ALA A 35 -14.64 6.56 9.23
CA ALA A 35 -15.61 5.50 9.49
C ALA A 35 -15.02 4.08 9.28
N PHE A 36 -13.98 3.95 8.46
CA PHE A 36 -13.24 2.71 8.22
C PHE A 36 -11.94 2.61 9.04
N ALA A 37 -11.71 3.55 9.97
CA ALA A 37 -10.49 3.60 10.77
C ALA A 37 -10.33 2.34 11.63
N THR A 38 -9.14 1.74 11.57
CA THR A 38 -8.71 0.59 12.36
C THR A 38 -7.21 0.65 12.65
N PHE A 39 -6.66 -0.43 13.21
CA PHE A 39 -5.21 -0.56 13.41
C PHE A 39 -4.41 -0.49 12.09
N VAL A 40 -4.97 -0.92 10.96
CA VAL A 40 -4.28 -0.95 9.65
C VAL A 40 -4.44 0.34 8.84
N GLY A 41 -5.13 1.33 9.39
CA GLY A 41 -5.34 2.65 8.79
C GLY A 41 -6.20 3.48 9.74
N ARG A 42 -5.63 4.50 10.38
CA ARG A 42 -6.27 5.21 11.51
C ARG A 42 -6.63 6.66 11.20
N PHE A 43 -5.83 7.33 10.37
CA PHE A 43 -5.91 8.77 10.16
C PHE A 43 -6.30 9.09 8.72
N PRO A 44 -6.95 10.25 8.47
CA PRO A 44 -7.39 10.65 7.15
C PRO A 44 -6.18 11.00 6.27
N MET A 45 -5.58 9.97 5.69
CA MET A 45 -4.38 10.02 4.88
C MET A 45 -4.50 9.08 3.69
N PRO A 46 -3.76 9.35 2.59
CA PRO A 46 -3.69 8.44 1.47
C PRO A 46 -2.80 7.23 1.78
N VAL A 47 -3.02 6.12 1.07
CA VAL A 47 -2.28 4.86 1.25
C VAL A 47 -0.77 5.05 1.06
N ARG A 48 -0.37 5.74 -0.01
CA ARG A 48 1.01 6.19 -0.20
C ARG A 48 1.08 7.65 0.20
N HIS A 49 1.50 7.92 1.42
CA HIS A 49 1.55 9.28 2.00
C HIS A 49 2.80 10.08 1.63
N GLY A 50 3.89 9.40 1.25
CA GLY A 50 5.14 10.05 0.86
C GLY A 50 5.80 10.84 2.00
N MET A 51 5.70 10.39 3.25
CA MET A 51 6.28 11.08 4.41
C MET A 51 7.19 10.14 5.20
N THR A 52 8.19 10.67 5.89
CA THR A 52 9.00 9.88 6.84
C THR A 52 8.24 9.63 8.14
N VAL A 53 8.72 8.72 8.99
CA VAL A 53 8.09 8.48 10.30
C VAL A 53 8.18 9.70 11.22
N GLY A 54 9.22 10.52 11.09
CA GLY A 54 9.35 11.79 11.81
C GLY A 54 8.38 12.86 11.33
N GLU A 55 8.19 12.98 10.01
CA GLU A 55 7.19 13.88 9.41
C GLU A 55 5.76 13.47 9.80
N LEU A 56 5.46 12.17 9.79
CA LEU A 56 4.18 11.63 10.25
C LEU A 56 3.95 11.90 11.74
N ALA A 57 4.97 11.70 12.59
CA ALA A 57 4.85 11.98 14.02
C ALA A 57 4.53 13.47 14.27
N LYS A 58 5.20 14.39 13.55
CA LYS A 58 4.88 15.82 13.61
C LYS A 58 3.45 16.11 13.16
N MET A 59 3.01 15.50 12.06
CA MET A 59 1.66 15.69 11.54
C MET A 59 0.59 15.20 12.53
N PHE A 60 0.75 14.00 13.08
CA PHE A 60 -0.22 13.45 14.03
C PHE A 60 -0.32 14.28 15.30
N ASN A 61 0.82 14.83 15.78
CA ASN A 61 0.83 15.71 16.92
C ASN A 61 0.22 17.09 16.60
N GLY A 62 0.58 17.68 15.45
CA GLY A 62 0.15 19.03 15.06
C GLY A 62 -1.30 19.13 14.62
N GLU A 63 -1.85 18.09 13.99
CA GLU A 63 -3.27 18.03 13.60
C GLU A 63 -4.17 17.56 14.76
N GLY A 64 -3.62 17.35 15.97
CA GLY A 64 -4.39 16.94 17.16
C GLY A 64 -4.95 15.52 17.06
N TRP A 65 -4.35 14.66 16.23
CA TRP A 65 -4.85 13.31 15.94
C TRP A 65 -4.53 12.29 17.04
N LEU A 66 -3.86 12.70 18.12
CA LEU A 66 -3.69 11.86 19.30
C LEU A 66 -5.00 11.69 20.09
N GLY A 67 -5.99 12.56 19.88
CA GLY A 67 -7.28 12.53 20.59
C GLY A 67 -7.24 13.27 21.93
N ASP A 68 -8.42 13.54 22.49
CA ASP A 68 -8.61 14.08 23.86
C ASP A 68 -7.78 15.34 24.21
N GLY A 69 -7.45 16.16 23.20
CA GLY A 69 -6.62 17.35 23.38
C GLY A 69 -5.16 17.03 23.75
N LEU A 70 -4.71 15.79 23.55
CA LEU A 70 -3.36 15.34 23.85
C LEU A 70 -2.36 15.85 22.80
N TYR A 71 -1.21 16.31 23.30
CA TYR A 71 -0.04 16.63 22.51
C TYR A 71 1.18 16.00 23.18
N ALA A 72 1.95 15.24 22.42
CA ALA A 72 3.19 14.63 22.89
C ALA A 72 4.31 15.69 22.99
N ASP A 73 5.14 15.58 24.02
CA ASP A 73 6.46 16.21 24.07
C ASP A 73 7.38 15.51 23.06
N LEU A 74 7.29 15.95 21.80
CA LEU A 74 7.83 15.28 20.64
C LEU A 74 9.17 15.89 20.21
N THR A 75 10.21 15.05 20.18
CA THR A 75 11.50 15.39 19.56
C THR A 75 11.74 14.52 18.34
N ILE A 76 12.02 15.15 17.20
CA ILE A 76 12.46 14.45 15.98
C ILE A 76 13.96 14.64 15.82
N ILE A 77 14.69 13.55 15.62
CA ILE A 77 16.09 13.57 15.21
C ILE A 77 16.12 13.35 13.69
N PRO A 78 16.28 14.42 12.88
CA PRO A 78 16.22 14.32 11.43
C PRO A 78 17.45 13.60 10.86
N MET A 79 17.24 12.95 9.73
CA MET A 79 18.35 12.41 8.92
C MET A 79 19.14 13.55 8.29
N LYS A 80 20.37 13.23 7.86
CA LYS A 80 21.16 14.11 7.00
C LYS A 80 21.22 13.51 5.60
N ASN A 81 21.26 14.37 4.58
CA ASN A 81 21.45 14.03 3.16
C ASN A 81 20.35 13.21 2.48
N TRP A 82 19.33 12.74 3.21
CA TRP A 82 18.15 12.16 2.57
C TRP A 82 17.37 13.27 1.88
N LYS A 83 17.02 13.05 0.61
CA LYS A 83 16.16 13.92 -0.20
C LYS A 83 14.87 13.19 -0.49
N ARG A 84 13.77 13.92 -0.64
CA ARG A 84 12.46 13.31 -0.82
C ARG A 84 12.37 12.43 -2.06
N ASN A 85 13.14 12.70 -3.10
CA ASN A 85 13.15 11.92 -4.34
C ASN A 85 13.99 10.64 -4.27
N MET A 86 14.73 10.42 -3.19
CA MET A 86 15.51 9.20 -3.02
C MET A 86 14.61 7.99 -2.75
N TRP A 87 14.89 6.92 -3.46
CA TRP A 87 14.48 5.55 -3.16
C TRP A 87 15.44 4.94 -2.14
N PHE A 88 15.02 3.86 -1.47
CA PHE A 88 15.84 3.24 -0.42
C PHE A 88 17.23 2.82 -0.92
N ASP A 89 17.32 2.24 -2.11
CA ASP A 89 18.56 1.78 -2.72
C ASP A 89 19.52 2.93 -3.10
N GLU A 90 19.01 4.16 -3.23
CA GLU A 90 19.80 5.37 -3.48
C GLU A 90 20.38 5.97 -2.19
N THR A 91 19.96 5.50 -1.02
CA THR A 91 20.46 5.98 0.28
C THR A 91 21.84 5.41 0.66
N GLY A 92 22.29 4.37 -0.04
CA GLY A 92 23.50 3.60 0.30
C GLY A 92 23.39 2.76 1.58
N GLN A 93 22.21 2.69 2.21
CA GLN A 93 21.98 1.88 3.40
C GLN A 93 21.78 0.41 3.05
N ARG A 94 22.16 -0.47 3.98
CA ARG A 94 21.87 -1.90 3.85
C ARG A 94 20.36 -2.12 3.99
N PHE A 95 19.76 -2.77 2.99
CA PHE A 95 18.38 -3.22 3.07
C PHE A 95 18.25 -4.33 4.12
N ILE A 96 17.40 -4.09 5.11
CA ILE A 96 16.98 -5.06 6.10
C ILE A 96 15.47 -5.18 5.94
N LYS A 97 15.00 -6.39 5.64
CA LYS A 97 13.56 -6.64 5.43
C LYS A 97 12.75 -6.08 6.62
N PRO A 98 11.79 -5.17 6.40
CA PRO A 98 11.00 -4.60 7.49
C PRO A 98 10.00 -5.61 8.05
N SER A 99 9.65 -6.63 7.25
CA SER A 99 8.90 -7.79 7.70
C SER A 99 9.34 -9.05 6.97
N PRO A 100 9.03 -10.25 7.48
CA PRO A 100 9.34 -11.49 6.81
C PRO A 100 8.80 -11.63 5.37
N ASN A 101 7.66 -11.00 5.05
CA ASN A 101 7.05 -11.01 3.72
C ASN A 101 7.35 -9.73 2.92
N MET A 102 8.32 -8.92 3.35
CA MET A 102 8.85 -7.79 2.58
C MET A 102 10.33 -8.05 2.27
N PRO A 103 10.65 -9.04 1.42
CA PRO A 103 12.03 -9.46 1.21
C PRO A 103 12.84 -8.50 0.32
N SER A 104 12.18 -7.62 -0.44
CA SER A 104 12.81 -6.80 -1.47
C SER A 104 12.20 -5.40 -1.54
N LEU A 105 12.95 -4.44 -2.08
CA LEU A 105 12.44 -3.11 -2.42
C LEU A 105 11.33 -3.17 -3.49
N LEU A 106 11.37 -4.19 -4.36
CA LEU A 106 10.30 -4.41 -5.33
C LEU A 106 8.98 -4.78 -4.63
N ALA A 107 9.02 -5.68 -3.65
CA ALA A 107 7.85 -6.00 -2.83
C ALA A 107 7.31 -4.76 -2.11
N GLU A 108 8.17 -3.92 -1.55
CA GLU A 108 7.75 -2.64 -0.95
C GLU A 108 7.13 -1.69 -1.98
N THR A 109 7.66 -1.66 -3.21
CA THR A 109 7.19 -0.79 -4.29
C THR A 109 5.79 -1.20 -4.79
N THR A 110 5.50 -2.50 -4.89
CA THR A 110 4.20 -3.01 -5.35
C THR A 110 3.17 -3.11 -4.23
N TYR A 111 3.61 -3.27 -2.98
CA TYR A 111 2.76 -3.49 -1.80
C TYR A 111 1.57 -2.53 -1.66
N PRO A 112 1.69 -1.21 -1.88
CA PRO A 112 0.55 -0.30 -1.72
C PRO A 112 -0.69 -0.72 -2.53
N GLY A 113 -0.50 -1.33 -3.70
CA GLY A 113 -1.59 -1.87 -4.52
C GLY A 113 -1.86 -3.34 -4.29
N THR A 114 -0.82 -4.18 -4.25
CA THR A 114 -1.00 -5.63 -4.19
C THR A 114 -1.47 -6.11 -2.82
N CYS A 115 -1.28 -5.33 -1.76
CA CYS A 115 -1.85 -5.61 -0.44
C CYS A 115 -3.38 -5.65 -0.45
N LEU A 116 -4.05 -4.91 -1.35
CA LEU A 116 -5.51 -4.94 -1.46
C LEU A 116 -6.06 -6.34 -1.75
N ILE A 117 -5.25 -7.22 -2.36
CA ILE A 117 -5.58 -8.62 -2.62
C ILE A 117 -5.77 -9.42 -1.32
N GLU A 118 -5.19 -9.00 -0.20
CA GLU A 118 -5.45 -9.61 1.13
C GLU A 118 -6.94 -9.57 1.50
N GLY A 119 -7.65 -8.55 1.02
CA GLY A 119 -9.10 -8.40 1.10
C GLY A 119 -9.90 -9.33 0.19
N THR A 120 -9.27 -10.29 -0.49
CA THR A 120 -9.92 -11.24 -1.41
C THR A 120 -9.49 -12.70 -1.16
N ASN A 121 -10.11 -13.65 -1.87
CA ASN A 121 -9.70 -15.06 -1.90
C ASN A 121 -8.51 -15.37 -2.83
N PHE A 122 -8.04 -14.42 -3.65
CA PHE A 122 -6.86 -14.58 -4.51
C PHE A 122 -5.57 -14.54 -3.69
N SER A 123 -4.48 -15.13 -4.18
CA SER A 123 -3.18 -15.06 -3.50
C SER A 123 -2.39 -13.85 -3.98
N GLU A 124 -1.87 -13.06 -3.04
CA GLU A 124 -0.87 -12.00 -3.24
C GLU A 124 0.57 -12.51 -3.22
N GLY A 125 0.77 -13.83 -3.29
CA GLY A 125 2.10 -14.43 -3.36
C GLY A 125 2.75 -14.76 -2.03
N ARG A 126 2.10 -14.54 -0.89
CA ARG A 126 2.58 -15.08 0.39
C ARG A 126 2.71 -16.61 0.29
N GLY A 127 3.75 -17.16 0.91
CA GLY A 127 4.12 -18.57 0.75
C GLY A 127 5.02 -18.84 -0.48
N THR A 128 5.62 -17.79 -1.05
CA THR A 128 6.62 -17.88 -2.13
C THR A 128 7.83 -17.00 -1.79
N PRO A 129 8.95 -17.09 -2.53
CA PRO A 129 10.09 -16.18 -2.35
C PRO A 129 9.82 -14.72 -2.71
N THR A 130 8.77 -14.43 -3.49
CA THR A 130 8.45 -13.09 -4.03
C THR A 130 7.01 -12.66 -3.71
N PRO A 131 6.63 -12.57 -2.41
CA PRO A 131 5.32 -12.07 -2.01
C PRO A 131 5.11 -10.64 -2.54
N PHE A 132 3.86 -10.30 -2.83
CA PHE A 132 3.43 -9.01 -3.37
C PHE A 132 3.93 -8.66 -4.77
N GLU A 133 4.71 -9.53 -5.43
CA GLU A 133 5.17 -9.34 -6.81
C GLU A 133 4.29 -10.05 -7.85
N HIS A 134 3.44 -10.99 -7.42
CA HIS A 134 2.51 -11.74 -8.26
C HIS A 134 1.15 -11.94 -7.61
N ILE A 135 0.12 -12.07 -8.44
CA ILE A 135 -1.27 -12.22 -8.02
C ILE A 135 -1.91 -13.34 -8.83
N GLY A 136 -2.57 -14.28 -8.16
CA GLY A 136 -3.15 -15.43 -8.86
C GLY A 136 -4.06 -16.31 -8.02
N ALA A 137 -4.68 -17.27 -8.70
CA ALA A 137 -5.47 -18.33 -8.09
C ALA A 137 -5.48 -19.58 -9.01
N PRO A 138 -5.86 -20.77 -8.51
CA PRO A 138 -5.83 -22.01 -9.30
C PRO A 138 -6.72 -22.03 -10.53
N TRP A 139 -7.72 -21.15 -10.60
CA TRP A 139 -8.67 -21.01 -11.70
C TRP A 139 -8.33 -19.88 -12.67
N VAL A 140 -7.22 -19.16 -12.45
CA VAL A 140 -6.84 -18.01 -13.27
C VAL A 140 -6.08 -18.48 -14.50
N ASN A 141 -6.44 -17.92 -15.66
CA ASN A 141 -5.62 -17.94 -16.86
C ASN A 141 -4.67 -16.74 -16.83
N GLY A 142 -3.40 -16.96 -16.50
CA GLY A 142 -2.41 -15.90 -16.32
C GLY A 142 -2.18 -15.07 -17.59
N LYS A 143 -2.18 -15.72 -18.76
CA LYS A 143 -2.10 -15.03 -20.06
C LYS A 143 -3.27 -14.09 -20.31
N GLU A 144 -4.49 -14.55 -20.08
CA GLU A 144 -5.70 -13.73 -20.30
C GLU A 144 -5.72 -12.51 -19.36
N LEU A 145 -5.39 -12.72 -18.09
CA LEU A 145 -5.29 -11.63 -17.12
C LEU A 145 -4.16 -10.64 -17.47
N ALA A 146 -2.99 -11.14 -17.90
CA ALA A 146 -1.89 -10.30 -18.34
C ALA A 146 -2.26 -9.47 -19.58
N ASP A 147 -2.87 -10.08 -20.59
CA ASP A 147 -3.30 -9.41 -21.82
C ASP A 147 -4.30 -8.29 -21.51
N LYS A 148 -5.29 -8.57 -20.64
CA LYS A 148 -6.29 -7.59 -20.20
C LYS A 148 -5.65 -6.41 -19.46
N LEU A 149 -4.71 -6.67 -18.55
CA LEU A 149 -4.04 -5.63 -17.78
C LEU A 149 -3.07 -4.80 -18.64
N ASN A 150 -2.32 -5.44 -19.53
CA ASN A 150 -1.42 -4.74 -20.45
C ASN A 150 -2.19 -3.85 -21.44
N ALA A 151 -3.43 -4.21 -21.80
CA ALA A 151 -4.30 -3.36 -22.63
C ALA A 151 -4.66 -2.03 -21.98
N LEU A 152 -4.63 -1.94 -20.64
CA LEU A 152 -4.88 -0.70 -19.89
C LEU A 152 -3.73 0.32 -20.02
N LYS A 153 -2.53 -0.11 -20.45
CA LYS A 153 -1.34 0.73 -20.60
C LYS A 153 -1.00 1.55 -19.34
N LEU A 154 -1.08 0.90 -18.18
CA LEU A 154 -0.74 1.52 -16.90
C LEU A 154 0.72 1.98 -16.89
N ARG A 155 0.97 3.14 -16.27
CA ARG A 155 2.29 3.78 -16.28
C ARG A 155 3.28 3.00 -15.40
N GLY A 156 4.49 2.79 -15.91
CA GLY A 156 5.60 2.21 -15.16
C GLY A 156 5.48 0.73 -14.83
N VAL A 157 4.54 -0.01 -15.41
CA VAL A 157 4.33 -1.43 -15.15
C VAL A 157 3.87 -2.20 -16.39
N THR A 158 4.31 -3.45 -16.49
CA THR A 158 3.77 -4.46 -17.41
C THR A 158 3.44 -5.73 -16.62
N PHE A 159 2.60 -6.59 -17.19
CA PHE A 159 2.15 -7.82 -16.56
C PHE A 159 2.61 -9.03 -17.38
N VAL A 160 3.19 -10.01 -16.69
CA VAL A 160 3.74 -11.21 -17.31
C VAL A 160 2.99 -12.43 -16.78
N ASP A 161 2.53 -13.29 -17.68
CA ASP A 161 1.97 -14.60 -17.34
C ASP A 161 3.00 -15.44 -16.56
N THR A 162 2.55 -16.06 -15.47
CA THR A 162 3.37 -16.94 -14.63
C THR A 162 2.49 -17.91 -13.86
N THR A 163 3.13 -18.90 -13.23
CA THR A 163 2.51 -19.72 -12.20
C THR A 163 3.28 -19.64 -10.89
N PHE A 164 2.62 -19.95 -9.77
CA PHE A 164 3.27 -20.17 -8.49
C PHE A 164 2.44 -21.08 -7.58
N THR A 165 3.10 -21.74 -6.62
CA THR A 165 2.44 -22.59 -5.63
C THR A 165 2.78 -22.09 -4.23
N PRO A 166 1.81 -21.51 -3.48
CA PRO A 166 2.03 -21.07 -2.11
C PRO A 166 2.31 -22.26 -1.19
N ILE A 167 3.42 -22.22 -0.45
CA ILE A 167 3.77 -23.19 0.58
C ILE A 167 3.94 -22.53 1.95
N PRO A 168 3.74 -23.25 3.06
CA PRO A 168 4.06 -22.72 4.39
C PRO A 168 5.54 -22.37 4.51
N ILE A 169 5.83 -21.13 4.92
CA ILE A 169 7.18 -20.65 5.20
C ILE A 169 7.23 -20.22 6.68
N PRO A 170 7.94 -20.97 7.55
CA PRO A 170 8.09 -20.62 8.96
C PRO A 170 8.64 -19.20 9.15
N GLY A 171 8.01 -18.45 10.05
CA GLY A 171 8.38 -17.06 10.33
C GLY A 171 8.00 -16.06 9.25
N ALA A 172 7.40 -16.47 8.13
CA ALA A 172 6.88 -15.56 7.10
C ALA A 172 5.38 -15.77 6.82
N ALA A 173 5.02 -16.89 6.22
CA ALA A 173 3.63 -17.20 5.86
C ALA A 173 3.34 -18.65 6.25
N THR A 174 2.90 -18.88 7.48
CA THR A 174 2.62 -20.23 8.00
C THR A 174 1.33 -20.83 7.47
N ASN A 175 0.38 -19.99 7.05
CA ASN A 175 -0.88 -20.39 6.44
C ASN A 175 -1.22 -19.48 5.24
N PRO A 176 -0.48 -19.57 4.12
CA PRO A 176 -0.75 -18.74 2.96
C PRO A 176 -2.09 -19.11 2.31
N LYS A 177 -2.73 -18.14 1.65
CA LYS A 177 -3.92 -18.42 0.82
C LYS A 177 -3.56 -19.42 -0.26
N LEU A 178 -4.51 -20.30 -0.59
CA LEU A 178 -4.39 -21.28 -1.67
C LEU A 178 -3.17 -22.20 -1.52
N ARG A 179 -2.80 -22.48 -0.25
CA ARG A 179 -1.73 -23.40 0.12
C ARG A 179 -1.76 -24.70 -0.69
N ASP A 180 -0.58 -25.10 -1.16
CA ASP A 180 -0.32 -26.36 -1.87
C ASP A 180 -1.11 -26.51 -3.19
N ARG A 181 -1.63 -25.40 -3.75
CA ARG A 181 -2.32 -25.37 -5.05
C ARG A 181 -1.56 -24.49 -6.04
N GLU A 182 -1.24 -25.04 -7.21
CA GLU A 182 -0.67 -24.25 -8.30
C GLU A 182 -1.67 -23.18 -8.76
N CYS A 183 -1.21 -21.94 -8.83
CA CYS A 183 -1.98 -20.78 -9.22
C CYS A 183 -1.50 -20.29 -10.58
N GLY A 184 -2.41 -20.17 -11.55
CA GLY A 184 -2.19 -19.30 -12.69
C GLY A 184 -2.20 -17.84 -12.21
N ALA A 185 -1.33 -17.01 -12.78
CA ALA A 185 -1.04 -15.72 -12.17
C ALA A 185 -0.48 -14.70 -13.16
N VAL A 186 -0.46 -13.46 -12.70
CA VAL A 186 0.32 -12.39 -13.31
C VAL A 186 1.40 -11.92 -12.35
N ARG A 187 2.63 -11.78 -12.86
CA ARG A 187 3.71 -11.08 -12.17
C ARG A 187 3.76 -9.64 -12.64
N LEU A 188 3.88 -8.72 -11.69
CA LEU A 188 4.11 -7.32 -11.99
C LEU A 188 5.59 -7.13 -12.35
N ASN A 189 5.84 -6.54 -13.52
CA ASN A 189 7.16 -6.10 -13.94
C ASN A 189 7.18 -4.57 -13.95
N VAL A 190 7.75 -3.97 -12.90
CA VAL A 190 7.88 -2.50 -12.77
C VAL A 190 8.96 -2.01 -13.73
N THR A 191 8.57 -1.30 -14.79
CA THR A 191 9.46 -0.82 -15.85
C THR A 191 10.00 0.58 -15.58
N ASP A 192 9.27 1.38 -14.81
CA ASP A 192 9.70 2.71 -14.35
C ASP A 192 9.07 3.00 -12.98
N ARG A 193 9.86 2.86 -11.92
CA ARG A 193 9.42 3.06 -10.54
C ARG A 193 8.96 4.49 -10.24
N ASN A 194 9.47 5.49 -10.96
CA ASN A 194 9.10 6.89 -10.75
C ASN A 194 7.77 7.25 -11.40
N ALA A 195 7.39 6.54 -12.47
CA ALA A 195 6.07 6.67 -13.10
C ALA A 195 5.03 5.69 -12.54
N PHE A 196 5.46 4.68 -11.79
CA PHE A 196 4.59 3.62 -11.28
C PHE A 196 3.66 4.09 -10.16
N GLN A 197 2.36 3.83 -10.36
CA GLN A 197 1.26 4.13 -9.44
C GLN A 197 0.71 2.81 -8.87
N PRO A 198 1.33 2.26 -7.80
CA PRO A 198 0.95 0.96 -7.26
C PRO A 198 -0.50 0.88 -6.81
N TYR A 199 -1.04 1.88 -6.13
CA TYR A 199 -2.42 1.80 -5.61
C TYR A 199 -3.46 1.78 -6.74
N ARG A 200 -3.35 2.69 -7.71
CA ARG A 200 -4.13 2.69 -8.97
C ARG A 200 -3.99 1.35 -9.68
N THR A 201 -2.78 0.80 -9.74
CA THR A 201 -2.53 -0.51 -10.34
C THR A 201 -3.26 -1.62 -9.60
N GLY A 202 -3.22 -1.65 -8.26
CA GLY A 202 -3.94 -2.62 -7.45
C GLY A 202 -5.46 -2.61 -7.71
N ILE A 203 -6.07 -1.43 -7.75
CA ILE A 203 -7.50 -1.26 -8.07
C ILE A 203 -7.82 -1.84 -9.45
N HIS A 204 -7.01 -1.52 -10.46
CA HIS A 204 -7.19 -2.04 -11.81
C HIS A 204 -6.98 -3.56 -11.90
N ILE A 205 -6.09 -4.13 -11.10
CA ILE A 205 -5.91 -5.59 -11.02
C ILE A 205 -7.17 -6.26 -10.47
N ILE A 206 -7.72 -5.74 -9.35
CA ILE A 206 -8.92 -6.30 -8.74
C ILE A 206 -10.12 -6.15 -9.68
N ASN A 207 -10.26 -5.01 -10.34
CA ASN A 207 -11.32 -4.78 -11.33
C ASN A 207 -11.18 -5.75 -12.53
N ALA A 208 -9.97 -5.95 -13.05
CA ALA A 208 -9.73 -6.90 -14.14
C ALA A 208 -10.04 -8.34 -13.72
N ILE A 209 -9.67 -8.73 -12.50
CA ILE A 209 -10.03 -10.02 -11.90
C ILE A 209 -11.55 -10.15 -11.79
N TYR A 210 -12.24 -9.14 -11.28
CA TYR A 210 -13.71 -9.17 -11.16
C TYR A 210 -14.38 -9.34 -12.53
N GLN A 211 -13.88 -8.65 -13.56
CA GLN A 211 -14.43 -8.74 -14.92
C GLN A 211 -14.20 -10.10 -15.60
N LEU A 212 -13.11 -10.82 -15.26
CA LEU A 212 -12.80 -12.13 -15.85
C LEU A 212 -13.32 -13.30 -15.02
N TYR A 213 -13.41 -13.14 -13.71
CA TYR A 213 -13.64 -14.20 -12.74
C TYR A 213 -14.70 -13.80 -11.70
N SER A 214 -15.73 -13.06 -12.09
CA SER A 214 -16.79 -12.55 -11.20
C SER A 214 -17.39 -13.63 -10.31
N ASP A 215 -17.61 -14.83 -10.86
CA ASP A 215 -18.24 -15.95 -10.17
C ASP A 215 -17.30 -16.63 -9.16
N SER A 216 -15.99 -16.36 -9.24
CA SER A 216 -14.97 -16.95 -8.37
C SER A 216 -14.28 -15.94 -7.46
N LEU A 217 -14.44 -14.63 -7.70
CA LEU A 217 -13.89 -13.59 -6.83
C LEU A 217 -14.76 -13.41 -5.60
N GLU A 218 -14.17 -13.64 -4.43
CA GLU A 218 -14.81 -13.36 -3.15
C GLU A 218 -14.09 -12.20 -2.45
N PHE A 219 -14.85 -11.15 -2.14
CA PHE A 219 -14.38 -10.08 -1.27
C PHE A 219 -14.55 -10.48 0.20
N ARG A 220 -13.49 -10.34 0.98
CA ARG A 220 -13.56 -10.23 2.44
C ARG A 220 -13.98 -8.80 2.78
N VAL A 221 -15.25 -8.49 2.52
CA VAL A 221 -15.82 -7.12 2.47
C VAL A 221 -15.23 -6.18 3.53
N ALA A 222 -15.38 -6.51 4.81
CA ALA A 222 -14.92 -5.64 5.88
C ALA A 222 -13.39 -5.42 5.86
N HIS A 223 -12.61 -6.44 5.50
CA HIS A 223 -11.17 -6.31 5.40
C HIS A 223 -10.74 -5.50 4.17
N PHE A 224 -11.36 -5.77 3.02
CA PHE A 224 -11.09 -5.04 1.78
C PHE A 224 -11.39 -3.54 1.92
N ASP A 225 -12.56 -3.20 2.44
CA ASP A 225 -12.99 -1.81 2.58
C ASP A 225 -12.10 -1.06 3.62
N ARG A 226 -11.62 -1.77 4.66
CA ARG A 226 -10.64 -1.21 5.62
C ARG A 226 -9.27 -0.97 5.00
N LEU A 227 -8.79 -1.86 4.13
CA LEU A 227 -7.52 -1.66 3.41
C LEU A 227 -7.62 -0.49 2.43
N CYS A 228 -8.77 -0.32 1.78
CA CYS A 228 -9.07 0.80 0.91
C CYS A 228 -9.34 2.12 1.66
N GLY A 229 -9.68 2.05 2.95
CA GLY A 229 -10.17 3.19 3.73
C GLY A 229 -11.51 3.73 3.25
N THR A 230 -12.28 2.94 2.48
CA THR A 230 -13.61 3.26 1.95
C THR A 230 -14.25 2.00 1.33
N ASP A 231 -15.57 1.94 1.28
CA ASP A 231 -16.31 0.92 0.52
C ASP A 231 -16.52 1.29 -0.96
N LYS A 232 -16.31 2.56 -1.32
CA LYS A 232 -16.57 3.09 -2.68
C LYS A 232 -15.84 2.31 -3.76
N ILE A 233 -14.61 1.84 -3.50
CA ILE A 233 -13.82 1.09 -4.48
C ILE A 233 -14.47 -0.26 -4.79
N ARG A 234 -14.85 -1.04 -3.76
CA ARG A 234 -15.51 -2.33 -3.96
C ARG A 234 -16.86 -2.15 -4.65
N LEU A 235 -17.66 -1.17 -4.20
CA LEU A 235 -18.97 -0.90 -4.77
C LEU A 235 -18.87 -0.50 -6.24
N ALA A 236 -17.93 0.39 -6.58
CA ALA A 236 -17.70 0.80 -7.96
C ALA A 236 -17.27 -0.37 -8.86
N ILE A 237 -16.41 -1.27 -8.38
CA ILE A 237 -16.05 -2.50 -9.09
C ILE A 237 -17.29 -3.38 -9.33
N GLN A 238 -18.10 -3.61 -8.30
CA GLN A 238 -19.31 -4.46 -8.39
C GLN A 238 -20.40 -3.85 -9.27
N ASN A 239 -20.47 -2.52 -9.34
CA ASN A 239 -21.42 -1.79 -10.19
C ASN A 239 -20.92 -1.61 -11.64
N GLY A 240 -19.71 -2.04 -11.96
CA GLY A 240 -19.13 -1.88 -13.30
C GLY A 240 -18.82 -0.42 -13.65
N GLU A 241 -18.49 0.40 -12.66
CA GLU A 241 -18.15 1.81 -12.85
C GLU A 241 -16.76 1.99 -13.49
N ASP A 242 -16.52 3.18 -14.04
CA ASP A 242 -15.22 3.53 -14.63
C ASP A 242 -14.19 3.82 -13.54
N MET A 243 -13.23 2.90 -13.37
CA MET A 243 -12.17 3.02 -12.37
C MET A 243 -11.31 4.28 -12.55
N ASN A 244 -11.15 4.81 -13.77
CA ASN A 244 -10.41 6.06 -13.95
C ASN A 244 -11.19 7.23 -13.36
N LYS A 245 -12.50 7.32 -13.63
CA LYS A 245 -13.34 8.37 -13.03
C LYS A 245 -13.38 8.30 -11.51
N LEU A 246 -13.45 7.10 -10.95
CA LEU A 246 -13.39 6.91 -9.51
C LEU A 246 -12.06 7.40 -8.94
N ILE A 247 -10.93 7.02 -9.54
CA ILE A 247 -9.61 7.43 -9.06
C ILE A 247 -9.40 8.94 -9.22
N ASP A 248 -9.97 9.53 -10.26
CA ASP A 248 -9.91 10.96 -10.51
C ASP A 248 -10.81 11.76 -9.54
N SER A 249 -11.81 11.12 -8.91
CA SER A 249 -12.75 11.82 -8.01
C SER A 249 -12.17 12.24 -6.66
N TRP A 250 -11.04 11.67 -6.23
CA TRP A 250 -10.40 12.02 -4.96
C TRP A 250 -9.14 12.88 -5.13
N GLN A 251 -8.88 13.42 -6.32
CA GLN A 251 -7.70 14.27 -6.54
C GLN A 251 -7.77 15.55 -5.71
N ASP A 252 -8.93 16.19 -5.57
CA ASP A 252 -9.11 17.38 -4.72
C ASP A 252 -8.77 17.08 -3.24
N ASP A 253 -9.19 15.92 -2.73
CA ASP A 253 -8.86 15.49 -1.36
C ASP A 253 -7.35 15.24 -1.21
N LEU A 254 -6.70 14.71 -2.26
CA LEU A 254 -5.27 14.50 -2.29
C LEU A 254 -4.51 15.82 -2.31
N GLU A 255 -4.95 16.80 -3.10
CA GLU A 255 -4.40 18.16 -3.13
C GLU A 255 -4.52 18.85 -1.77
N ASN A 256 -5.66 18.70 -1.09
CA ASN A 256 -5.84 19.18 0.28
C ASN A 256 -4.84 18.53 1.24
N PHE A 257 -4.63 17.21 1.16
CA PHE A 257 -3.61 16.52 1.95
C PHE A 257 -2.19 17.04 1.65
N LEU A 258 -1.88 17.34 0.38
CA LEU A 258 -0.58 17.91 -0.02
C LEU A 258 -0.34 19.28 0.64
N VAL A 259 -1.38 20.11 0.77
CA VAL A 259 -1.30 21.40 1.48
C VAL A 259 -1.08 21.20 2.98
N VAL A 260 -1.82 20.28 3.61
CA VAL A 260 -1.68 20.00 5.05
C VAL A 260 -0.30 19.44 5.37
N ARG A 261 0.18 18.44 4.61
CA ARG A 261 1.48 17.79 4.88
C ARG A 261 2.65 18.77 4.80
N GLN A 262 2.53 19.83 3.98
CA GLN A 262 3.61 20.80 3.77
C GLN A 262 4.05 21.48 5.07
N LYS A 263 3.15 21.64 6.04
CA LYS A 263 3.44 22.17 7.38
C LYS A 263 4.43 21.31 8.18
N TYR A 264 4.50 20.02 7.85
CA TYR A 264 5.17 19.01 8.67
C TYR A 264 6.46 18.47 8.04
N LEU A 265 6.69 18.73 6.75
CA LEU A 265 7.87 18.24 6.05
C LEU A 265 9.16 18.74 6.71
N ILE A 266 10.16 17.88 6.72
CA ILE A 266 11.50 18.13 7.30
C ILE A 266 12.55 18.23 6.20
N TYR A 267 12.33 17.51 5.10
CA TYR A 267 13.29 17.35 4.01
C TYR A 267 12.79 18.02 2.73
N GLU A 268 13.73 18.37 1.86
CA GLU A 268 13.50 18.89 0.51
C GLU A 268 13.35 17.77 -0.53
#